data_AF-A0A8T3W0B1-F1
#
_entry.id   AF-A0A8T3W0B1-F1
#
_cell.length_a   1.000
_cell.length_b   1.000
_cell.length_c   1.000
_cell.angle_alpha   90.00
_cell.angle_beta   90.00
_cell.angle_gamma   90.00
#
_symmetry.space_group_name_H-M   'P 1'
#
loop_
_entity.id
_entity.type
_entity.pdbx_description
1 polymer ?
#
loop_
_entity_poly.entity_id
_entity_poly.type
_entity_poly.pdbx_seq_one_letter_code
_entity_poly.pdbx_strand_id
1 'polypeptide(L)'
;MYVVKRSNKKEKFSGAKLYKSVYNACLSAEMEEKIAKKISRDIMENIQLLAKGRKEIKSDAIFNRVKKLLAKHNKECTFMYDTYRDIS
;
A
#
# COMPACT_ATOMS: atom_id res chain seq x y z
N MET A 1 3.53 -11.79 10.86
CA MET A 1 3.67 -11.96 9.40
C MET A 1 4.91 -11.22 8.92
N TYR A 2 5.70 -11.86 8.05
CA TYR A 2 6.86 -11.23 7.41
C TYR A 2 6.53 -10.84 5.97
N VAL A 3 6.92 -9.62 5.58
CA VAL A 3 7.00 -9.20 4.18
C VAL A 3 8.37 -9.58 3.66
N VAL A 4 8.39 -10.35 2.57
CA VAL A 4 9.62 -10.68 1.85
C VAL A 4 9.85 -9.60 0.80
N LYS A 5 10.92 -8.82 0.96
CA LYS A 5 11.37 -7.82 -0.03
C LYS A 5 12.04 -8.51 -1.22
N ARG A 6 12.22 -7.77 -2.32
CA ARG A 6 12.89 -8.25 -3.55
C ARG A 6 14.30 -8.82 -3.30
N SER A 7 15.00 -8.34 -2.27
CA SER A 7 16.33 -8.82 -1.85
C SER A 7 16.31 -10.06 -0.93
N ASN A 8 15.18 -10.77 -0.83
CA ASN A 8 14.96 -11.90 0.09
C ASN A 8 15.09 -11.55 1.59
N LYS A 9 15.27 -10.27 1.93
CA LYS A 9 15.19 -9.78 3.32
C LYS A 9 13.76 -9.86 3.82
N LYS A 10 13.58 -10.53 4.96
CA LYS A 10 12.31 -10.64 5.68
C LYS A 10 12.20 -9.49 6.66
N GLU A 11 11.17 -8.67 6.52
CA GLU A 11 10.84 -7.61 7.47
C GLU A 11 9.47 -7.90 8.09
N LYS A 12 9.24 -7.55 9.36
CA LYS A 12 7.89 -7.64 9.91
C LYS A 12 6.97 -6.67 9.16
N PHE A 13 5.80 -7.15 8.74
CA PHE A 13 4.80 -6.28 8.13
C PHE A 13 4.40 -5.17 9.10
N SER A 14 4.38 -3.92 8.61
CA SER A 14 3.92 -2.76 9.36
C SER A 14 2.78 -2.08 8.61
N GLY A 15 1.58 -2.13 9.20
CA GLY A 15 0.41 -1.41 8.66
C GLY A 15 0.64 0.11 8.61
N ALA A 16 1.39 0.66 9.58
CA ALA A 16 1.72 2.08 9.62
C ALA A 16 2.57 2.53 8.42
N LYS A 17 3.54 1.71 7.99
CA LYS A 17 4.34 2.00 6.79
C LYS A 17 3.48 1.99 5.53
N LEU A 18 2.58 1.01 5.41
CA LEU A 18 1.65 0.92 4.29
C LEU A 18 0.69 2.11 4.26
N TYR A 19 0.08 2.44 5.40
CA TYR A 19 -0.81 3.58 5.56
C TYR A 19 -0.12 4.88 5.11
N LYS A 20 1.09 5.16 5.62
CA LYS A 20 1.83 6.38 5.27
C LYS A 20 2.17 6.44 3.77
N SER A 21 2.54 5.31 3.18
CA SER A 21 2.85 5.22 1.75
C SER A 21 1.63 5.51 0.88
N VAL A 22 0.46 4.93 1.21
CA VAL A 22 -0.79 5.20 0.48
C VAL A 22 -1.27 6.63 0.71
N TYR A 23 -1.19 7.12 1.94
CA TYR A 23 -1.60 8.48 2.30
C TYR A 23 -0.81 9.53 1.52
N ASN A 24 0.51 9.39 1.46
CA ASN A 24 1.36 10.29 0.68
C ASN A 24 1.00 10.27 -0.80
N ALA A 25 0.73 9.09 -1.39
CA ALA A 25 0.32 9.01 -2.79
C ALA A 25 -1.05 9.65 -3.05
N CYS A 26 -2.00 9.57 -2.11
CA CYS A 26 -3.27 10.28 -2.18
C CYS A 26 -3.06 11.80 -2.13
N LEU A 27 -2.19 12.30 -1.24
CA LEU A 27 -1.89 13.73 -1.16
C LEU A 27 -1.15 14.25 -2.41
N SER A 28 -0.22 13.46 -2.96
CA SER A 28 0.46 13.80 -4.22
C SER A 28 -0.49 13.85 -5.42
N ALA A 29 -1.64 13.17 -5.33
CA ALA A 29 -2.73 13.27 -6.29
C ALA A 29 -3.79 14.31 -5.89
N GLU A 30 -3.40 15.27 -5.04
CA GLU A 30 -4.22 16.40 -4.59
C GLU A 30 -5.57 16.01 -3.97
N MET A 31 -5.65 14.81 -3.40
CA MET A 31 -6.88 14.34 -2.74
C MET A 31 -7.07 15.04 -1.39
N GLU A 32 -8.31 15.38 -1.07
CA GLU A 32 -8.68 15.92 0.24
C GLU A 32 -8.22 14.99 1.37
N GLU A 33 -7.62 15.55 2.42
CA GLU A 33 -7.04 14.76 3.53
C GLU A 33 -8.03 13.75 4.13
N LYS A 34 -9.30 14.13 4.26
CA LYS A 34 -10.33 13.27 4.84
C LYS A 34 -10.55 12.02 3.99
N ILE A 35 -10.56 12.18 2.67
CA ILE A 35 -10.69 11.09 1.70
C ILE A 35 -9.42 10.25 1.69
N ALA A 36 -8.24 10.90 1.68
CA ALA A 36 -6.95 10.23 1.73
C ALA A 36 -6.80 9.35 2.98
N LYS A 37 -7.18 9.84 4.16
CA LYS A 37 -7.18 9.09 5.43
C LYS A 37 -8.08 7.86 5.35
N LYS A 38 -9.30 8.02 4.80
CA LYS A 38 -10.26 6.93 4.63
C LYS A 38 -9.71 5.83 3.71
N ILE A 39 -9.28 6.19 2.50
CA ILE A 39 -8.75 5.23 1.52
C ILE A 39 -7.51 4.50 2.07
N SER A 40 -6.61 5.24 2.72
CA SER A 40 -5.39 4.66 3.30
C SER A 40 -5.70 3.66 4.41
N ARG A 41 -6.71 3.93 5.24
CA ARG A 41 -7.18 3.01 6.27
C ARG A 41 -7.82 1.77 5.66
N ASP A 42 -8.76 1.94 4.73
CA ASP A 42 -9.47 0.83 4.07
C ASP A 42 -8.49 -0.12 3.36
N ILE A 43 -7.50 0.43 2.66
CA ILE A 43 -6.45 -0.37 1.99
C ILE A 43 -5.56 -1.07 3.01
N MET A 44 -5.13 -0.38 4.07
CA MET A 44 -4.31 -0.98 5.12
C MET A 44 -5.02 -2.18 5.76
N GLU A 45 -6.30 -2.02 6.12
CA GLU A 45 -7.11 -3.09 6.71
C GLU A 45 -7.30 -4.25 5.74
N ASN A 46 -7.54 -3.98 4.45
CA ASN A 46 -7.66 -5.04 3.44
C ASN A 46 -6.37 -5.88 3.34
N ILE A 47 -5.21 -5.21 3.34
CA ILE A 47 -3.92 -5.90 3.31
C ILE A 47 -3.65 -6.63 4.61
N GLN A 48 -4.00 -6.06 5.78
CA GLN A 48 -3.89 -6.73 7.08
C GLN A 48 -4.76 -8.00 7.16
N LEU A 49 -5.95 -7.98 6.59
CA LEU A 49 -6.81 -9.15 6.51
C LEU A 49 -6.23 -10.20 5.56
N LEU A 50 -5.73 -9.80 4.39
CA LEU A 50 -5.08 -10.70 3.43
C LEU A 50 -3.79 -11.33 4.01
N ALA A 51 -3.12 -10.57 4.87
CA ALA A 51 -1.95 -10.95 5.64
C ALA A 51 -2.27 -11.93 6.78
N LYS A 52 -3.46 -11.83 7.37
CA LYS A 52 -3.91 -12.67 8.47
C LYS A 52 -4.02 -14.12 7.97
N GLY A 53 -3.24 -15.01 8.58
CA GLY A 53 -3.16 -16.43 8.18
C GLY A 53 -2.02 -16.77 7.22
N ARG A 54 -1.25 -15.79 6.73
CA ARG A 54 -0.04 -16.04 5.93
C ARG A 54 1.21 -15.92 6.82
N LYS A 55 2.11 -16.92 6.73
CA LYS A 55 3.45 -16.81 7.34
C LYS A 55 4.27 -15.73 6.65
N GLU A 56 4.18 -15.67 5.33
CA GLU A 56 4.95 -14.77 4.47
C GLU A 56 4.10 -14.22 3.31
N ILE A 57 4.39 -12.99 2.92
CA ILE A 57 3.83 -12.37 1.72
C ILE A 57 4.94 -11.58 1.00
N LYS A 58 4.99 -11.68 -0.33
CA LYS A 58 5.94 -10.89 -1.12
C LYS A 58 5.49 -9.43 -1.15
N SER A 59 6.44 -8.50 -1.03
CA SER A 59 6.18 -7.05 -1.14
C SER A 59 5.44 -6.72 -2.45
N ASP A 60 5.83 -7.37 -3.55
CA ASP A 60 5.23 -7.20 -4.87
C ASP A 60 3.75 -7.58 -4.90
N ALA A 61 3.34 -8.60 -4.13
CA ALA A 61 1.94 -9.00 -4.03
C ALA A 61 1.11 -7.96 -3.26
N ILE A 62 1.66 -7.40 -2.17
CA ILE A 62 1.04 -6.30 -1.44
C ILE A 62 0.85 -5.10 -2.37
N PHE A 63 1.91 -4.72 -3.08
CA PHE A 63 1.90 -3.55 -3.94
C PHE A 63 0.89 -3.68 -5.09
N ASN A 64 0.91 -4.82 -5.79
CA ASN A 64 -0.06 -5.08 -6.86
C ASN A 64 -1.49 -5.08 -6.34
N ARG A 65 -1.72 -5.54 -5.11
CA ARG A 65 -3.03 -5.49 -4.47
C ARG A 65 -3.44 -4.06 -4.16
N VAL A 66 -2.53 -3.23 -3.63
CA VAL A 66 -2.79 -1.81 -3.36
C VAL A 66 -3.13 -1.07 -4.64
N LYS A 67 -2.36 -1.24 -5.73
CA LYS A 67 -2.68 -0.64 -7.03
C LYS A 67 -4.08 -1.00 -7.51
N LYS A 68 -4.47 -2.28 -7.39
CA LYS A 68 -5.82 -2.72 -7.77
C LYS A 68 -6.92 -2.11 -6.91
N LEU A 69 -6.65 -1.80 -5.65
CA LEU A 69 -7.61 -1.12 -4.77
C LEU A 69 -7.67 0.38 -5.08
N LEU A 70 -6.50 1.05 -5.19
CA LEU A 70 -6.41 2.46 -5.56
C LEU A 70 -7.04 2.76 -6.92
N ALA A 71 -6.86 1.88 -7.91
CA ALA A 71 -7.42 2.07 -9.25
C ALA A 71 -8.95 2.11 -9.27
N LYS A 72 -9.61 1.55 -8.25
CA LYS A 72 -11.06 1.64 -8.08
C LYS A 72 -11.51 2.99 -7.53
N HIS A 73 -10.61 3.71 -6.84
CA HIS A 73 -10.90 5.01 -6.25
C HIS A 73 -10.46 6.15 -7.17
N ASN A 74 -9.20 6.16 -7.60
CA ASN A 74 -8.63 7.22 -8.42
C ASN A 74 -7.42 6.70 -9.23
N LYS A 75 -7.46 6.90 -10.55
CA LYS A 75 -6.39 6.47 -11.48
C LYS A 75 -5.10 7.27 -11.30
N GLU A 76 -5.20 8.56 -10.99
CA GLU A 76 -4.07 9.45 -10.75
C GLU A 76 -3.35 9.11 -9.45
N CYS A 77 -4.08 8.84 -8.37
CA CYS A 77 -3.49 8.32 -7.13
C CYS A 77 -2.77 6.97 -7.35
N THR A 78 -3.33 6.13 -8.21
CA THR A 78 -2.69 4.86 -8.59
C THR A 78 -1.38 5.10 -9.33
N PHE A 79 -1.35 6.06 -10.25
CA PHE A 79 -0.14 6.46 -10.97
C PHE A 79 0.92 7.00 -10.01
N MET A 80 0.56 7.94 -9.13
CA MET A 80 1.47 8.49 -8.12
C MET A 80 2.05 7.38 -7.23
N TYR A 81 1.20 6.48 -6.73
CA TYR A 81 1.65 5.33 -5.93
C TYR A 81 2.58 4.39 -6.70
N ASP A 82 2.38 4.24 -8.02
CA ASP A 82 3.24 3.43 -8.88
C ASP A 82 4.63 4.06 -9.04
N THR A 83 4.68 5.35 -9.34
CA THR A 83 5.89 6.12 -9.58
C THR A 83 6.78 6.20 -8.34
N TYR A 84 6.20 6.34 -7.14
CA TYR A 84 6.99 6.40 -5.90
C TYR A 84 7.65 5.07 -5.50
N ARG A 85 7.30 3.94 -6.14
CA ARG A 85 7.98 2.66 -5.88
C ARG A 85 9.35 2.56 -6.54
N ASP A 86 9.60 3.32 -7.60
CA ASP A 86 10.85 3.23 -8.39
C ASP A 86 12.00 4.10 -7.84
N ILE A 87 11.77 4.87 -6.77
CA ILE A 87 12.77 5.79 -6.19
C ILE A 87 13.28 5.30 -4.81
N SER A 88 13.22 3.99 -4.52
CA SER A 88 13.73 3.42 -3.25
C SER A 88 15.02 2.64 -3.39
#